data_AF-A0AAP5ALN4-F1
#
_entry.id   AF-A0AAP5ALN4-F1
#
_cell.length_a   1.000
_cell.length_b   1.000
_cell.length_c   1.000
_cell.angle_alpha   90.00
_cell.angle_beta   90.00
_cell.angle_gamma   90.00
#
_symmetry.space_group_name_H-M   'P 1'
#
loop_
_entity.id
_entity.type
_entity.pdbx_description
1 polymer ?
#
loop_
_entity_poly.entity_id
_entity_poly.type
_entity_poly.pdbx_seq_one_letter_code
_entity_poly.pdbx_strand_id
1 'polypeptide(L)'
;MSPRAQKWTLATVLLALAALFAVWFAHDRHWLASQLVFTAPPLLLALGVVTGRGKAMFWAGVLALFWFSHGVMSAWSHPETAHFAWLELLLALAVIGVSSAPGLRRRFSKR
;
A
#
# COMPACT_ATOMS: atom_id res chain seq x y z
N MET A 1 -10.13 -0.26 16.96
CA MET A 1 -9.37 -1.39 16.42
C MET A 1 -8.23 -1.69 17.38
N SER A 2 -8.02 -2.94 17.77
CA SER A 2 -6.91 -3.32 18.64
C SER A 2 -5.58 -3.20 17.87
N PRO A 3 -4.42 -3.00 18.55
CA PRO A 3 -3.12 -2.92 17.87
C PRO A 3 -2.80 -4.16 17.04
N ARG A 4 -3.20 -5.34 17.53
CA ARG A 4 -3.05 -6.62 16.82
C ARG A 4 -3.91 -6.67 15.56
N ALA A 5 -5.19 -6.27 15.64
CA ALA A 5 -6.06 -6.22 14.47
C ALA A 5 -5.50 -5.24 13.43
N GLN A 6 -5.05 -4.05 13.85
CA GLN A 6 -4.44 -3.06 12.96
C GLN A 6 -3.22 -3.60 12.22
N LYS A 7 -2.32 -4.26 12.95
CA LYS A 7 -1.12 -4.89 12.39
C LYS A 7 -1.48 -5.87 11.28
N TRP A 8 -2.42 -6.78 11.55
CA TRP A 8 -2.83 -7.79 10.57
C TRP A 8 -3.59 -7.17 9.39
N THR A 9 -4.49 -6.23 9.63
CA THR A 9 -5.17 -5.50 8.55
C THR A 9 -4.17 -4.80 7.64
N LEU A 10 -3.20 -4.08 8.20
CA LEU A 10 -2.18 -3.40 7.40
C LEU A 10 -1.34 -4.38 6.59
N ALA A 11 -0.91 -5.49 7.21
CA ALA A 11 -0.16 -6.52 6.52
C ALA A 11 -0.96 -7.15 5.37
N THR A 12 -2.24 -7.47 5.59
CA THR A 12 -3.11 -8.04 4.56
C THR A 12 -3.31 -7.07 3.39
N VAL A 13 -3.55 -5.78 3.66
CA VAL A 13 -3.72 -4.78 2.59
C VAL A 13 -2.41 -4.59 1.81
N LEU A 14 -1.26 -4.56 2.48
CA LEU A 14 0.04 -4.50 1.81
C LEU A 14 0.33 -5.74 0.95
N LEU A 15 -0.05 -6.94 1.42
CA LEU A 15 0.06 -8.16 0.62
C LEU A 15 -0.88 -8.16 -0.59
N ALA A 16 -2.11 -7.65 -0.43
CA ALA A 16 -3.03 -7.49 -1.54
C ALA A 16 -2.49 -6.51 -2.59
N LEU A 17 -1.87 -5.41 -2.15
CA LEU A 17 -1.23 -4.43 -3.04
C LEU A 17 -0.02 -5.04 -3.77
N ALA A 18 0.80 -5.84 -3.08
CA ALA A 18 1.89 -6.57 -3.70
C ALA A 18 1.39 -7.58 -4.75
N ALA A 19 0.33 -8.33 -4.43
CA ALA A 19 -0.27 -9.28 -5.37
C ALA A 19 -0.84 -8.57 -6.60
N LEU A 20 -1.47 -7.41 -6.40
CA LEU A 20 -1.95 -6.57 -7.50
C LEU A 20 -0.82 -6.19 -8.46
N PHE A 21 0.29 -5.67 -7.93
CA PHE A 21 1.44 -5.30 -8.75
C PHE A 21 2.11 -6.50 -9.42
N ALA A 22 2.19 -7.64 -8.73
CA ALA A 22 2.73 -8.87 -9.30
C ALA A 22 1.92 -9.32 -10.52
N VAL A 23 0.60 -9.29 -10.44
CA VAL A 23 -0.31 -9.66 -11.53
C VAL A 23 -0.30 -8.63 -12.65
N TRP A 24 -0.41 -7.34 -12.31
CA TRP A 24 -0.47 -6.27 -13.29
C TRP A 24 0.82 -6.20 -14.13
N PHE A 25 1.98 -6.29 -13.49
CA PHE A 25 3.27 -6.23 -14.18
C PHE A 25 3.84 -7.60 -14.58
N ALA A 26 3.03 -8.67 -14.59
CA ALA A 26 3.50 -10.03 -14.88
C ALA A 26 4.11 -10.19 -16.28
N HIS A 27 3.62 -9.41 -17.26
CA HIS A 27 4.06 -9.47 -18.66
C HIS A 27 4.79 -8.20 -19.09
N ASP A 28 5.26 -7.39 -18.14
CA ASP A 28 5.98 -6.15 -18.46
C ASP A 28 7.34 -6.46 -19.12
N ARG A 29 7.72 -5.66 -20.13
CA ARG A 29 9.00 -5.80 -20.82
C ARG A 29 10.20 -5.72 -19.87
N HIS A 30 10.08 -4.90 -18.82
CA HIS A 30 11.08 -4.74 -17.77
C HIS A 30 10.60 -5.38 -16.46
N TRP A 31 10.04 -6.59 -16.56
CA TRP A 31 9.47 -7.35 -15.45
C TRP A 31 10.27 -7.26 -14.15
N LEU A 32 11.59 -7.51 -14.18
CA LEU A 32 12.38 -7.50 -12.95
C LEU A 32 12.38 -6.12 -12.29
N ALA A 33 12.50 -5.04 -13.08
CA ALA A 33 12.50 -3.68 -12.55
C ALA A 33 11.14 -3.30 -11.98
N SER A 34 10.04 -3.62 -12.68
CA SER A 34 8.69 -3.32 -12.18
C SER A 34 8.37 -4.08 -10.89
N GLN A 35 8.76 -5.36 -10.79
CA GLN A 35 8.58 -6.13 -9.55
C GLN A 35 9.43 -5.58 -8.40
N LEU A 36 10.67 -5.16 -8.65
CA LEU A 36 11.53 -4.58 -7.62
C LEU A 36 11.04 -3.21 -7.13
N VAL A 37 10.47 -2.39 -8.01
CA VAL A 37 10.03 -1.03 -7.68
C VAL A 37 8.62 -1.01 -7.08
N PHE A 38 7.70 -1.84 -7.59
CA PHE A 38 6.31 -1.81 -7.17
C PHE A 38 5.94 -2.94 -6.21
N THR A 39 6.37 -4.18 -6.48
CA THR A 39 5.96 -5.36 -5.69
C THR A 39 6.81 -5.57 -4.44
N ALA A 40 8.13 -5.37 -4.53
CA ALA A 40 9.03 -5.63 -3.41
C ALA A 40 8.78 -4.70 -2.21
N PRO A 41 8.57 -3.38 -2.35
CA PRO A 41 8.37 -2.51 -1.21
C PRO A 41 7.14 -2.85 -0.34
N PRO A 42 5.93 -3.10 -0.89
CA PRO A 42 4.79 -3.52 -0.06
C PRO A 42 5.01 -4.89 0.60
N LEU A 43 5.72 -5.84 -0.04
CA LEU A 43 6.10 -7.11 0.61
C LEU A 43 7.04 -6.90 1.80
N LEU A 44 8.10 -6.09 1.62
CA LEU A 44 9.06 -5.78 2.68
C LEU A 44 8.39 -5.04 3.84
N LEU A 45 7.46 -4.15 3.54
CA LEU A 45 6.66 -3.47 4.56
C LEU A 45 5.70 -4.42 5.27
N ALA A 46 5.04 -5.33 4.56
CA ALA A 46 4.19 -6.34 5.18
C ALA A 46 4.99 -7.21 6.16
N LEU A 47 6.18 -7.67 5.74
CA LEU A 47 7.11 -8.39 6.62
C LEU A 47 7.56 -7.53 7.80
N GLY A 48 7.92 -6.26 7.56
CA GLY A 48 8.30 -5.30 8.60
C GLY A 48 7.19 -5.08 9.64
N VAL A 49 5.93 -5.00 9.20
CA VAL A 49 4.75 -4.88 10.06
C VAL A 49 4.54 -6.17 10.86
N VAL A 50 4.62 -7.35 10.23
CA VAL A 50 4.43 -8.65 10.89
C VAL A 50 5.53 -8.94 11.91
N THR A 51 6.78 -8.56 11.63
CA THR A 51 7.93 -8.69 12.53
C THR A 51 7.96 -7.63 13.65
N GLY A 52 7.05 -6.63 13.61
CA GLY A 52 6.95 -5.61 14.66
C GLY A 52 8.00 -4.49 14.57
N ARG A 53 8.59 -4.26 13.40
CA ARG A 53 9.52 -3.14 13.19
C ARG A 53 8.77 -1.82 13.34
N GLY A 54 9.10 -1.05 14.38
CA GLY A 54 8.33 0.14 14.79
C GLY A 54 8.13 1.21 13.71
N LYS A 55 9.06 1.33 12.75
CA LYS A 55 8.97 2.31 11.65
C LYS A 55 8.19 1.80 10.42
N ALA A 56 7.87 0.51 10.34
CA ALA A 56 7.25 -0.07 9.14
C ALA A 56 5.86 0.52 8.86
N MET A 57 5.06 0.74 9.91
CA MET A 57 3.73 1.34 9.77
C MET A 57 3.80 2.79 9.26
N PHE A 58 4.78 3.57 9.73
CA PHE A 58 5.01 4.93 9.25
C PHE A 58 5.40 4.93 7.77
N TRP A 59 6.41 4.14 7.40
CA TRP A 59 6.87 4.06 6.02
C TRP A 59 5.82 3.49 5.06
N ALA A 60 4.97 2.58 5.52
CA ALA A 60 3.82 2.11 4.74
C ALA A 60 2.88 3.27 4.37
N GLY A 61 2.59 4.17 5.32
CA GLY A 61 1.80 5.37 5.03
C GLY A 61 2.48 6.33 4.05
N VAL A 62 3.79 6.54 4.20
CA VAL A 62 4.56 7.43 3.30
C VAL A 62 4.61 6.87 1.87
N LEU A 63 4.98 5.60 1.70
CA LEU A 63 5.03 4.97 0.38
C LEU A 63 3.64 4.81 -0.25
N ALA A 64 2.59 4.68 0.55
CA ALA A 64 1.23 4.67 0.02
C ALA A 64 0.81 5.98 -0.65
N LEU A 65 1.43 7.12 -0.34
CA LEU A 65 1.20 8.36 -1.09
C LEU A 65 1.76 8.27 -2.52
N PHE A 66 2.88 7.56 -2.69
CA PHE A 66 3.46 7.31 -4.01
C PHE A 66 2.55 6.40 -4.84
N TRP A 67 2.10 5.27 -4.30
CA TRP A 67 1.14 4.38 -4.98
C TRP A 67 -0.21 5.05 -5.23
N PHE A 68 -0.70 5.88 -4.31
CA PHE A 68 -1.89 6.68 -4.54
C PHE A 68 -1.72 7.57 -5.78
N SER A 69 -0.61 8.29 -5.86
CA SER A 69 -0.31 9.18 -6.99
C SER A 69 -0.17 8.42 -8.29
N HIS A 70 0.49 7.25 -8.25
CA HIS A 70 0.63 6.35 -9.39
C HIS A 70 -0.72 5.80 -9.86
N GLY A 71 -1.58 5.36 -8.94
CA GLY A 71 -2.93 4.90 -9.25
C GLY A 71 -3.78 6.00 -9.89
N VAL A 72 -3.75 7.23 -9.37
CA VAL A 72 -4.45 8.38 -9.98
C VAL A 72 -3.90 8.72 -11.36
N MET A 73 -2.58 8.71 -11.54
CA MET A 73 -2.00 8.94 -12.86
C MET A 73 -2.45 7.85 -13.84
N SER A 74 -2.31 6.59 -13.45
CA SER A 74 -2.56 5.44 -14.32
C SER A 74 -4.03 5.28 -14.70
N ALA A 75 -4.97 5.49 -13.76
CA ALA A 75 -6.40 5.32 -14.04
C ALA A 75 -6.95 6.32 -15.06
N TRP A 76 -6.28 7.46 -15.24
CA TRP A 76 -6.68 8.51 -16.18
C TRP A 76 -5.84 8.51 -17.46
N SER A 77 -4.57 8.09 -17.39
CA SER A 77 -3.69 8.06 -18.56
C SER A 77 -3.81 6.79 -19.41
N HIS A 78 -4.19 5.65 -18.81
CA HIS A 78 -4.20 4.34 -19.48
C HIS A 78 -5.57 3.64 -19.29
N PRO A 79 -6.60 4.02 -20.08
CA PRO A 79 -7.94 3.49 -19.92
C PRO A 79 -8.03 1.95 -20.01
N GLU A 80 -7.14 1.33 -20.79
CA GLU A 80 -7.04 -0.13 -20.94
C GLU A 80 -6.65 -0.86 -19.64
N THR A 81 -5.89 -0.21 -18.75
CA THR A 81 -5.47 -0.78 -17.44
C THR A 81 -6.11 -0.07 -16.26
N ALA A 82 -7.09 0.80 -16.50
CA ALA A 82 -7.71 1.63 -15.46
C ALA A 82 -8.30 0.82 -14.31
N HIS A 83 -8.81 -0.38 -14.56
CA HIS A 83 -9.35 -1.25 -13.51
C HIS A 83 -8.30 -1.63 -12.46
N PHE A 84 -7.07 -1.96 -12.87
CA PHE A 84 -5.97 -2.22 -11.95
C PHE A 84 -5.57 -0.95 -11.20
N ALA A 85 -5.54 0.19 -11.88
CA ALA A 85 -5.19 1.48 -11.29
C ALA A 85 -6.23 1.95 -10.23
N TRP A 86 -7.52 1.74 -10.48
CA TRP A 86 -8.57 1.99 -9.49
C TRP A 86 -8.43 1.07 -8.27
N LEU A 87 -8.07 -0.20 -8.47
CA LEU A 87 -7.84 -1.12 -7.37
C LEU A 87 -6.58 -0.74 -6.56
N GLU A 88 -5.50 -0.34 -7.21
CA GLU A 88 -4.29 0.21 -6.57
C GLU A 88 -4.66 1.42 -5.72
N LEU A 89 -5.45 2.34 -6.28
CA LEU A 89 -5.88 3.56 -5.60
C LEU A 89 -6.64 3.25 -4.30
N LEU A 90 -7.61 2.34 -4.36
CA LEU A 90 -8.40 1.91 -3.20
C LEU A 90 -7.51 1.25 -2.13
N LEU A 91 -6.58 0.39 -2.54
CA LEU A 91 -5.64 -0.25 -1.63
C LEU A 91 -4.68 0.75 -0.99
N ALA A 92 -4.15 1.71 -1.75
CA ALA A 92 -3.28 2.78 -1.25
C ALA A 92 -4.00 3.64 -0.20
N LEU A 93 -5.25 4.03 -0.46
CA LEU A 93 -6.10 4.73 0.50
C LEU A 93 -6.34 3.91 1.78
N ALA A 94 -6.56 2.59 1.64
CA ALA A 94 -6.68 1.70 2.79
C ALA A 94 -5.38 1.63 3.62
N VAL A 95 -4.21 1.55 2.97
CA VAL A 95 -2.91 1.59 3.66
C VAL A 95 -2.77 2.90 4.45
N ILE A 96 -3.02 4.06 3.82
CA ILE A 96 -2.95 5.39 4.46
C ILE A 96 -3.88 5.47 5.66
N GLY A 97 -5.13 5.03 5.50
CA GLY A 97 -6.14 5.07 6.57
C GLY A 97 -5.74 4.20 7.77
N VAL A 98 -5.30 2.97 7.50
CA VAL A 98 -4.90 2.02 8.55
C VAL A 98 -3.61 2.45 9.24
N SER A 99 -2.62 2.96 8.51
CA SER A 99 -1.35 3.43 9.09
C SER A 99 -1.53 4.71 9.92
N SER A 100 -2.43 5.59 9.52
CA SER A 100 -2.62 6.92 10.14
C SER A 100 -3.61 6.90 11.31
N ALA A 101 -4.41 5.85 11.47
CA ALA A 101 -5.48 5.78 12.48
C ALA A 101 -5.04 6.09 13.92
N PRO A 102 -3.89 5.63 14.45
CA PRO A 102 -3.46 5.95 15.81
C PRO A 102 -3.07 7.42 15.98
N GLY A 103 -2.38 7.99 14.98
CA GLY A 103 -1.98 9.40 14.97
C GLY A 103 -3.19 10.33 14.90
N LEU A 104 -4.16 9.98 14.05
CA LEU A 104 -5.41 10.71 13.91
C LEU A 104 -6.22 10.68 15.22
N ARG A 105 -6.41 9.49 15.81
CA ARG A 105 -7.08 9.34 17.11
C ARG A 105 -6.44 10.19 18.20
N ARG A 106 -5.11 10.21 18.31
CA ARG A 106 -4.40 11.03 19.31
C ARG A 106 -4.57 12.54 19.10
N ARG A 107 -4.63 12.99 17.84
CA ARG A 107 -4.80 14.41 17.51
C ARG A 107 -6.24 14.89 17.75
N PHE A 108 -7.22 14.06 17.42
CA PHE A 108 -8.64 14.41 17.52
C PHE A 108 -9.29 14.04 18.86
N SER A 109 -8.69 13.18 19.68
CA SER A 109 -9.15 12.87 21.04
C SER A 109 -8.82 13.96 22.07
N LYS A 110 -8.03 14.98 21.69
CA LYS A 110 -7.65 16.12 22.56
C LYS A 110 -8.56 17.34 22.38
N ARG A 111 -9.77 17.16 21.84
CA ARG A 111 -10.80 18.20 21.76
C ARG A 111 -12.01 17.78 22.57
#